data_AF-A0A2G4HNP5-F1
#
_entry.id   AF-A0A2G4HNP5-F1
#
_cell.length_a   1.000
_cell.length_b   1.000
_cell.length_c   1.000
_cell.angle_alpha   90.00
_cell.angle_beta   90.00
_cell.angle_gamma   90.00
#
_symmetry.space_group_name_H-M   'P 1'
#
loop_
_entity.id
_entity.type
_entity.pdbx_description
1 polymer ?
#
loop_
_entity_poly.entity_id
_entity_poly.type
_entity_poly.pdbx_seq_one_letter_code
_entity_poly.pdbx_strand_id
1 'polypeptide(L)'
;MARIAVLAGVLVLGIGVGVTISSNTQGDQGNIASSQQLDMAVADPEFCKQWGASAFVMDLQMYTTMNPSTSFVTQPKLQPGCVIRRENWAVLQKQGAITGEQMRECKQRMNTFAYTGSVKDKPEVRCVYQSDIVDNKFQTKGVADDAAGLTPEADKF
;
A
#
# COMPACT_ATOMS: atom_id res chain seq x y z
N MET A 1 -37.30 40.96 -22.08
CA MET A 1 -37.76 39.56 -21.97
C MET A 1 -36.88 38.56 -22.73
N ALA A 2 -36.51 38.78 -24.00
CA ALA A 2 -35.75 37.79 -24.79
C ALA A 2 -34.32 37.45 -24.31
N ARG A 3 -33.60 38.39 -23.69
CA ARG A 3 -32.19 38.20 -23.28
C ARG A 3 -32.00 37.19 -22.13
N ILE A 4 -33.01 37.05 -21.26
CA ILE A 4 -32.97 36.14 -20.09
C ILE A 4 -33.20 34.69 -20.52
N ALA A 5 -34.07 34.47 -21.52
CA ALA A 5 -34.34 33.14 -22.06
C ALA A 5 -33.12 32.53 -22.77
N VAL A 6 -32.32 33.37 -23.44
CA VAL A 6 -31.08 32.92 -24.12
C VAL A 6 -30.03 32.47 -23.10
N LEU A 7 -29.87 33.18 -21.99
CA LEU A 7 -28.91 32.81 -20.93
C LEU A 7 -29.33 31.52 -20.20
N ALA A 8 -30.63 31.32 -19.94
CA ALA A 8 -31.13 30.09 -19.36
C ALA A 8 -30.98 28.88 -20.31
N GLY A 9 -31.21 29.07 -21.61
CA GLY A 9 -31.04 28.02 -22.62
C GLY A 9 -29.59 27.54 -22.76
N VAL A 10 -28.62 28.46 -22.70
CA VAL A 10 -27.18 28.11 -22.74
C VAL A 10 -26.76 27.35 -21.48
N LEU A 11 -27.30 27.69 -20.31
CA LEU A 11 -26.97 27.00 -19.06
C LEU A 11 -27.47 25.54 -19.06
N VAL A 12 -28.67 25.27 -19.59
CA VAL A 12 -29.22 23.91 -19.68
C VAL A 12 -28.48 23.05 -20.71
N LEU A 13 -28.09 23.63 -21.85
CA LEU A 13 -27.21 22.97 -22.82
C LEU A 13 -25.80 22.72 -22.26
N GLY A 14 -25.26 23.66 -21.48
CA GLY A 14 -23.95 23.52 -20.83
C GLY A 14 -23.90 22.42 -19.77
N ILE A 15 -24.95 22.28 -18.96
CA ILE A 15 -25.06 21.19 -17.98
C ILE A 15 -25.24 19.84 -18.69
N GLY A 16 -26.01 19.78 -19.78
CA GLY A 16 -26.23 18.55 -20.55
C GLY A 16 -24.99 17.96 -21.22
N VAL A 17 -24.04 18.80 -21.65
CA VAL A 17 -22.73 18.35 -22.18
C VAL A 17 -21.73 18.08 -21.05
N GLY A 18 -21.84 18.81 -19.93
CA GLY A 18 -20.95 18.66 -18.77
C GLY A 18 -21.05 17.31 -18.06
N VAL A 19 -22.26 16.73 -17.93
CA VAL A 19 -22.44 15.44 -17.25
C VAL A 19 -21.99 14.22 -18.04
N THR A 20 -21.78 14.31 -19.35
CA THR A 20 -21.23 13.18 -20.12
C THR A 20 -19.70 13.06 -20.04
N ILE A 21 -18.99 14.13 -19.64
CA ILE A 21 -17.52 14.13 -19.56
C ILE A 21 -17.01 13.70 -18.17
N SER A 22 -17.89 13.56 -17.17
CA SER A 22 -17.53 12.87 -15.92
C SER A 22 -17.48 11.34 -16.06
N SER A 23 -17.74 10.82 -17.26
CA SER A 23 -17.62 9.40 -17.58
C SER A 23 -16.15 9.07 -17.84
N ASN A 24 -15.51 8.47 -16.83
CA ASN A 24 -14.35 7.59 -16.98
C ASN A 24 -13.35 8.02 -18.07
N THR A 25 -12.58 9.07 -17.79
CA THR A 25 -11.20 9.01 -18.25
C THR A 25 -10.54 7.87 -17.47
N GLN A 26 -10.72 6.63 -17.94
CA GLN A 26 -9.77 5.56 -17.79
C GLN A 26 -8.52 6.03 -18.55
N GLY A 27 -7.89 7.05 -18.00
CA GLY A 27 -6.64 7.57 -18.49
C GLY A 27 -5.67 6.42 -18.41
N ASP A 28 -5.02 6.19 -19.53
CA ASP A 28 -3.78 5.44 -19.67
C ASP A 28 -2.68 6.13 -18.82
N GLN A 29 -2.89 6.18 -17.52
CA GLN A 29 -1.96 6.63 -16.51
C GLN A 29 -1.81 5.44 -15.57
N GLY A 30 -0.65 4.79 -15.63
CA GLY A 30 -0.20 3.80 -14.65
C GLY A 30 0.00 4.38 -13.24
N ASN A 31 -0.80 5.37 -12.84
CA ASN A 31 -0.86 5.91 -11.49
C ASN A 31 -2.10 5.35 -10.80
N ILE A 32 -1.84 4.51 -9.81
CA ILE A 32 -2.84 4.05 -8.86
C ILE A 32 -3.28 5.26 -8.03
N ALA A 33 -4.45 5.81 -8.34
CA ALA A 33 -4.98 7.04 -7.75
C ALA A 33 -5.90 6.77 -6.53
N SER A 34 -6.17 5.50 -6.21
CA SER A 34 -7.08 5.09 -5.16
C SER A 34 -6.66 3.75 -4.55
N SER A 35 -6.88 3.56 -3.25
CA SER A 35 -6.67 2.27 -2.55
C SER A 35 -7.45 1.13 -3.19
N GLN A 36 -8.64 1.41 -3.75
CA GLN A 36 -9.42 0.41 -4.49
C GLN A 36 -8.73 -0.05 -5.78
N GLN A 37 -8.00 0.84 -6.46
CA GLN A 37 -7.22 0.47 -7.65
C GLN A 37 -5.96 -0.31 -7.26
N LEU A 38 -5.37 -0.02 -6.10
CA LEU A 38 -4.27 -0.81 -5.55
C LEU A 38 -4.72 -2.23 -5.21
N ASP A 39 -5.83 -2.35 -4.49
CA ASP A 39 -6.36 -3.63 -4.02
C ASP A 39 -6.71 -4.56 -5.19
N MET A 40 -7.15 -4.01 -6.32
CA MET A 40 -7.40 -4.77 -7.55
C MET A 40 -6.12 -5.07 -8.35
N ALA A 41 -5.05 -4.30 -8.17
CA ALA A 41 -3.78 -4.50 -8.87
C ALA A 41 -2.89 -5.57 -8.21
N VAL A 42 -3.17 -5.95 -6.95
CA VAL A 42 -2.49 -7.10 -6.31
C VAL A 42 -2.84 -8.38 -7.06
N ALA A 43 -1.84 -9.21 -7.34
CA ALA A 43 -2.02 -10.43 -8.13
C ALA A 43 -3.00 -11.45 -7.50
N ASP A 44 -3.07 -11.50 -6.16
CA ASP A 44 -4.01 -12.33 -5.40
C ASP A 44 -4.77 -11.50 -4.34
N PRO A 45 -5.81 -10.75 -4.77
CA PRO A 45 -6.47 -9.77 -3.91
C PRO A 45 -7.26 -10.43 -2.77
N GLU A 46 -7.96 -11.54 -3.04
CA GLU A 46 -8.75 -12.26 -2.03
C GLU A 46 -7.86 -12.90 -0.96
N PHE A 47 -6.72 -13.47 -1.37
CA PHE A 47 -5.75 -14.04 -0.43
C PHE A 47 -5.16 -12.94 0.47
N CYS A 48 -4.79 -11.81 -0.13
CA CYS A 48 -4.24 -10.70 0.61
C CYS A 48 -5.24 -10.09 1.59
N LYS A 49 -6.50 -9.90 1.20
CA LYS A 49 -7.57 -9.41 2.09
C LYS A 49 -7.81 -10.34 3.28
N GLN A 50 -7.77 -11.65 3.06
CA GLN A 50 -8.06 -12.64 4.10
C GLN A 50 -6.93 -12.75 5.12
N TRP A 51 -5.67 -12.75 4.67
CA TRP A 51 -4.53 -13.11 5.51
C TRP A 51 -3.56 -11.95 5.80
N GLY A 52 -3.78 -10.79 5.17
CA GLY A 52 -2.86 -9.66 5.15
C GLY A 52 -3.54 -8.30 5.00
N ALA A 53 -2.81 -7.38 4.38
CA ALA A 53 -3.24 -6.09 3.89
C ALA A 53 -2.48 -5.75 2.60
N SER A 54 -3.16 -5.14 1.65
CA SER A 54 -2.53 -4.61 0.44
C SER A 54 -1.54 -3.50 0.79
N ALA A 55 -0.45 -3.42 0.03
CA ALA A 55 0.60 -2.45 0.26
C ALA A 55 1.15 -1.89 -1.04
N PHE A 56 1.58 -0.63 -1.00
CA PHE A 56 2.41 -0.04 -2.02
C PHE A 56 3.86 -0.42 -1.74
N VAL A 57 4.43 -1.25 -2.61
CA VAL A 57 5.85 -1.59 -2.57
C VAL A 57 6.60 -0.54 -3.38
N MET A 58 7.59 0.08 -2.75
CA MET A 58 8.41 1.13 -3.36
C MET A 58 9.83 0.61 -3.49
N ASP A 59 10.32 0.49 -4.72
CA ASP A 59 11.74 0.23 -4.98
C ASP A 59 12.41 1.56 -5.34
N LEU A 60 13.29 2.03 -4.46
CA LEU A 60 14.06 3.25 -4.62
C LEU A 60 15.48 3.07 -4.09
N GLN A 61 16.42 3.76 -4.70
CA GLN A 61 17.80 3.81 -4.24
C GLN A 61 18.00 5.08 -3.43
N MET A 62 18.46 4.92 -2.19
CA MET A 62 18.86 6.02 -1.32
C MET A 62 20.38 6.14 -1.33
N TYR A 63 20.88 7.29 -1.74
CA TYR A 63 22.30 7.63 -1.71
C TYR A 63 22.57 8.56 -0.54
N THR A 64 23.43 8.16 0.38
CA THR A 64 23.88 9.03 1.47
C THR A 64 25.37 9.27 1.30
N THR A 65 25.76 10.54 1.20
CA THR A 65 27.17 10.98 1.24
C THR A 65 27.47 11.55 2.61
N MET A 66 28.71 11.38 3.08
CA MET A 66 29.18 11.88 4.37
C MET A 66 29.90 13.23 4.28
N ASN A 67 30.21 13.71 3.07
CA ASN A 67 30.90 14.99 2.87
C ASN A 67 30.49 15.66 1.54
N PRO A 68 29.59 16.65 1.55
CA PRO A 68 28.75 17.08 2.69
C PRO A 68 27.76 15.97 3.10
N SER A 69 27.30 15.96 4.35
CA SER A 69 26.28 14.99 4.79
C SER A 69 24.94 15.32 4.13
N THR A 70 24.58 14.59 3.08
CA THR A 70 23.32 14.77 2.36
C THR A 70 22.83 13.45 1.79
N SER A 71 21.52 13.33 1.64
CA SER A 71 20.86 12.15 1.08
C SER A 71 20.07 12.50 -0.18
N PHE A 72 20.10 11.61 -1.16
CA PHE A 72 19.37 11.71 -2.42
C PHE A 72 18.56 10.42 -2.64
N VAL A 73 17.42 10.53 -3.33
CA VAL A 73 16.58 9.38 -3.68
C VAL A 73 16.32 9.36 -5.17
N THR A 74 16.29 8.17 -5.76
CA THR A 74 15.87 8.00 -7.16
C THR A 74 14.35 8.10 -7.29
N GLN A 75 13.86 8.23 -8.53
CA GLN A 75 12.44 8.05 -8.79
C GLN A 75 12.00 6.63 -8.36
N PRO A 76 11.01 6.48 -7.46
CA PRO A 76 10.59 5.17 -6.98
C PRO A 76 9.82 4.43 -8.06
N LYS A 77 10.04 3.12 -8.18
CA LYS A 77 9.14 2.23 -8.90
C LYS A 77 8.08 1.71 -7.93
N LEU A 78 6.82 1.93 -8.28
CA LEU A 78 5.68 1.48 -7.48
C LEU A 78 5.18 0.14 -7.98
N GLN A 79 4.98 -0.79 -7.06
CA GLN A 79 4.40 -2.10 -7.34
C GLN A 79 3.34 -2.45 -6.30
N PRO A 80 2.25 -3.13 -6.70
CA PRO A 80 1.29 -3.66 -5.75
C PRO A 80 1.88 -4.87 -5.03
N GLY A 81 1.78 -4.91 -3.71
CA GLY A 81 2.19 -6.04 -2.90
C GLY A 81 1.21 -6.31 -1.77
N CYS A 82 1.55 -7.28 -0.94
CA CYS A 82 0.76 -7.67 0.21
C CYS A 82 1.65 -7.87 1.43
N VAL A 83 1.26 -7.31 2.57
CA VAL A 83 1.87 -7.57 3.87
C VAL A 83 1.00 -8.55 4.63
N ILE A 84 1.54 -9.72 4.97
CA ILE A 84 0.83 -10.75 5.71
C ILE A 84 0.79 -10.40 7.20
N ARG A 85 -0.30 -10.76 7.89
CA ARG A 85 -0.39 -10.59 9.35
C ARG A 85 0.47 -11.63 10.05
N ARG A 86 1.09 -11.26 11.17
CA ARG A 86 2.06 -12.11 11.90
C ARG A 86 1.45 -13.45 12.33
N GLU A 87 0.18 -13.47 12.69
CA GLU A 87 -0.58 -14.66 13.07
C GLU A 87 -0.79 -15.65 11.91
N ASN A 88 -0.73 -15.18 10.66
CA ASN A 88 -1.14 -15.94 9.49
C ASN A 88 0.01 -16.38 8.59
N TRP A 89 1.24 -15.96 8.84
CA TRP A 89 2.47 -16.30 8.10
C TRP A 89 2.64 -17.76 7.62
N ALA A 90 2.15 -18.76 8.37
CA ALA A 90 2.20 -20.17 7.99
C ALA A 90 1.42 -20.47 6.69
N VAL A 91 0.49 -19.60 6.28
CA VAL A 91 -0.22 -19.72 5.00
C VAL A 91 0.71 -19.57 3.81
N LEU A 92 1.76 -18.74 3.90
CA LEU A 92 2.76 -18.59 2.84
C LEU A 92 3.58 -19.87 2.67
N GLN A 93 3.92 -20.53 3.77
CA GLN A 93 4.62 -21.81 3.73
C GLN A 93 3.74 -22.91 3.10
N LYS A 94 2.44 -22.93 3.42
CA LYS A 94 1.48 -23.86 2.81
C LYS A 94 1.33 -23.66 1.30
N GLN A 95 1.45 -22.43 0.82
CA GLN A 95 1.46 -22.11 -0.62
C GLN A 95 2.83 -22.36 -1.28
N GLY A 96 3.85 -22.74 -0.50
CA GLY A 96 5.22 -22.93 -1.01
C GLY A 96 5.96 -21.63 -1.32
N ALA A 97 5.45 -20.48 -0.91
CA ALA A 97 6.07 -19.18 -1.12
C ALA A 97 7.31 -18.93 -0.24
N ILE A 98 7.40 -19.62 0.91
CA ILE A 98 8.54 -19.57 1.83
C ILE A 98 8.90 -20.95 2.36
N THR A 99 10.15 -21.13 2.77
CA THR A 99 10.63 -22.35 3.45
C THR A 99 10.45 -22.25 4.97
N GLY A 100 10.48 -23.40 5.65
CA GLY A 100 10.41 -23.43 7.12
C GLY A 100 11.61 -22.74 7.80
N GLU A 101 12.77 -22.71 7.14
CA GLU A 101 13.96 -22.01 7.62
C GLU A 101 13.78 -20.49 7.53
N GLN A 102 13.33 -19.98 6.38
CA GLN A 102 13.02 -18.56 6.18
C GLN A 102 11.97 -18.08 7.19
N MET A 103 10.94 -18.90 7.45
CA MET A 103 9.93 -18.61 8.46
C MET A 103 10.54 -18.48 9.86
N ARG A 104 11.44 -19.40 10.24
CA ARG A 104 12.10 -19.37 11.54
C ARG A 104 13.00 -18.15 11.71
N GLU A 105 13.80 -17.82 10.71
CA GLU A 105 14.70 -16.66 10.75
C GLU A 105 13.93 -15.34 10.84
N CYS A 106 12.87 -15.18 10.05
CA CYS A 106 12.05 -13.97 10.09
C CYS A 106 11.30 -13.82 11.42
N LYS A 107 10.84 -14.94 12.02
CA LYS A 107 10.19 -14.93 13.35
C LYS A 107 11.09 -14.35 14.44
N GLN A 108 12.35 -14.77 14.44
CA GLN A 108 13.30 -14.46 15.51
C GLN A 108 13.54 -12.95 15.64
N ARG A 109 13.30 -12.21 14.57
CA ARG A 109 13.47 -10.75 14.52
C ARG A 109 12.16 -9.97 14.73
N MET A 110 11.08 -10.65 15.15
CA MET A 110 9.73 -10.10 15.31
C MET A 110 9.16 -9.42 14.06
N ASN A 111 9.65 -9.82 12.90
CA ASN A 111 9.24 -9.27 11.61
C ASN A 111 8.01 -9.99 11.05
N THR A 112 7.43 -9.42 10.00
CA THR A 112 6.39 -10.05 9.20
C THR A 112 6.86 -10.29 7.76
N PHE A 113 6.05 -10.96 6.96
CA PHE A 113 6.33 -11.19 5.54
C PHE A 113 5.54 -10.22 4.67
N ALA A 114 6.21 -9.64 3.69
CA ALA A 114 5.60 -8.96 2.55
C ALA A 114 5.96 -9.69 1.26
N TYR A 115 5.08 -9.63 0.26
CA TYR A 115 5.38 -10.17 -1.04
C TYR A 115 4.81 -9.34 -2.18
N THR A 116 5.48 -9.44 -3.33
CA THR A 116 5.05 -8.87 -4.61
C THR A 116 4.82 -10.00 -5.60
N GLY A 117 3.83 -9.85 -6.50
CA GLY A 117 3.44 -10.89 -7.45
C GLY A 117 2.43 -11.89 -6.87
N SER A 118 2.21 -13.02 -7.56
CA SER A 118 1.22 -14.01 -7.12
C SER A 118 1.82 -14.98 -6.10
N VAL A 119 1.08 -15.27 -5.03
CA VAL A 119 1.49 -16.20 -3.98
C VAL A 119 1.71 -17.63 -4.50
N LYS A 120 1.06 -17.98 -5.61
CA LYS A 120 1.12 -19.31 -6.24
C LYS A 120 2.19 -19.42 -7.32
N ASP A 121 2.63 -18.29 -7.89
CA ASP A 121 3.56 -18.24 -9.02
C ASP A 121 4.87 -17.57 -8.63
N LYS A 122 5.59 -18.20 -7.70
CA LYS A 122 6.93 -17.79 -7.23
C LYS A 122 7.00 -16.29 -6.88
N PRO A 123 6.28 -15.86 -5.83
CA PRO A 123 6.29 -14.46 -5.41
C PRO A 123 7.68 -14.02 -4.95
N GLU A 124 7.97 -12.73 -5.06
CA GLU A 124 9.11 -12.15 -4.38
C GLU A 124 8.75 -11.87 -2.93
N VAL A 125 9.24 -12.70 -2.00
CA VAL A 125 8.94 -12.58 -0.57
C VAL A 125 10.08 -11.89 0.17
N ARG A 126 9.74 -10.93 1.02
CA ARG A 126 10.66 -10.16 1.86
C ARG A 126 10.22 -10.25 3.32
N CYS A 127 11.18 -10.47 4.21
CA CYS A 127 10.98 -10.31 5.65
C CYS A 127 11.08 -8.82 5.99
N VAL A 128 9.97 -8.21 6.38
CA VAL A 128 9.85 -6.77 6.63
C VAL A 128 9.56 -6.50 8.10
N TYR A 129 10.17 -5.46 8.63
CA TYR A 129 9.87 -4.98 9.97
C TYR A 129 8.72 -3.97 9.90
N GLN A 130 7.86 -4.00 10.91
CA GLN A 130 6.90 -2.93 11.12
C GLN A 130 7.66 -1.83 11.88
N SER A 131 7.87 -0.67 11.25
CA SER A 131 8.36 0.51 11.95
C SER A 131 7.36 0.86 13.06
N ASP A 132 7.83 1.00 14.30
CA ASP A 132 6.97 1.21 15.45
C ASP A 132 6.06 2.43 15.27
N ILE A 133 4.85 2.30 15.80
CA ILE A 133 3.80 3.33 15.80
C ILE A 133 4.11 4.50 16.75
N VAL A 134 5.21 4.43 17.52
CA VAL A 134 5.58 5.40 18.55
C VAL A 134 5.88 6.78 17.95
N ASP A 135 6.50 6.82 16.76
CA ASP A 135 6.72 8.06 16.00
C ASP A 135 5.64 8.34 14.94
N ASN A 136 4.57 7.55 14.89
CA ASN A 136 3.47 7.77 13.96
C ASN A 136 2.61 8.96 14.41
N LYS A 137 2.98 10.16 13.95
CA LYS A 137 2.28 11.43 14.23
C LYS A 137 0.87 11.52 13.63
N PHE A 138 0.40 10.49 12.92
CA PHE A 138 -0.96 10.42 12.37
C PHE A 138 -1.96 9.70 13.29
N GLN A 139 -1.53 9.18 14.45
CA GLN A 139 -2.48 8.65 15.43
C GLN A 139 -3.18 9.79 16.18
N THR A 140 -4.42 10.06 15.80
CA THR A 140 -5.35 10.85 16.60
C THR A 140 -5.50 10.18 17.96
N LYS A 141 -5.08 10.84 19.05
CA LYS A 141 -5.36 10.40 20.42
C LYS A 141 -6.88 10.34 20.62
N GLY A 142 -7.47 9.16 20.45
CA GLY A 142 -8.89 8.97 20.69
C GLY A 142 -9.47 7.82 19.88
N VAL A 143 -9.19 6.60 20.33
CA VAL A 143 -10.12 5.48 20.58
C VAL A 143 -9.21 4.27 20.85
N ALA A 144 -9.21 3.82 22.10
CA ALA A 144 -8.41 2.72 22.61
C ALA A 144 -8.80 1.38 21.95
N ASP A 145 -7.87 0.43 21.86
CA ASP A 145 -7.99 -0.77 22.71
C ASP A 145 -6.75 -1.69 22.64
N ASP A 146 -6.38 -2.15 23.83
CA ASP A 146 -5.28 -2.99 24.25
C ASP A 146 -5.20 -4.37 23.55
N ALA A 147 -4.57 -4.47 22.37
CA ALA A 147 -4.35 -5.81 21.77
C ALA A 147 -3.10 -6.02 20.88
N ALA A 148 -2.27 -5.01 20.63
CA ALA A 148 -1.05 -5.20 19.83
C ALA A 148 0.16 -5.16 20.76
N GLY A 149 0.65 -6.34 21.15
CA GLY A 149 1.79 -6.53 22.04
C GLY A 149 2.96 -5.60 21.73
N LEU A 150 3.11 -4.59 22.59
CA LEU A 150 4.31 -3.78 22.72
C LEU A 150 5.36 -4.68 23.35
N THR A 151 6.30 -5.15 22.56
CA THR A 151 7.49 -5.80 23.09
C THR A 151 8.48 -4.70 23.51
N PRO A 152 8.90 -4.64 24.78
CA PRO A 152 9.74 -3.57 25.34
C PRO A 152 11.20 -3.55 24.83
N GLU A 153 11.46 -4.21 23.71
CA GLU A 153 12.78 -4.34 23.09
C GLU A 153 12.99 -3.33 21.94
N ALA A 154 11.93 -2.62 21.52
CA ALA A 154 11.99 -1.58 20.50
C ALA A 154 12.50 -0.21 21.02
N ASP A 155 12.43 0.03 22.33
CA ASP A 155 12.82 1.31 22.98
C ASP A 155 14.34 1.44 23.25
N LYS A 156 15.18 0.56 22.68
CA LYS A 156 16.62 0.50 23.02
C LYS A 156 17.60 1.02 21.97
N PHE A 157 17.16 1.70 20.91
CA PHE A 157 18.06 2.38 19.98
C PHE A 157 17.53 3.75 19.57
#